data_AF-A0A7X1ZBA9-F1
#
_entry.id   AF-A0A7X1ZBA9-F1
#
_cell.length_a   1.000
_cell.length_b   1.000
_cell.length_c   1.000
_cell.angle_alpha   90.00
_cell.angle_beta   90.00
_cell.angle_gamma   90.00
#
_symmetry.space_group_name_H-M   'P 1'
#
loop_
_entity.id
_entity.type
_entity.pdbx_description
1 polymer ?
#
loop_
_entity_poly.entity_id
_entity_poly.type
_entity_poly.pdbx_seq_one_letter_code
_entity_poly.pdbx_strand_id
1 'polypeptide(L)'
;MDNQEKISRKNKTSSAPNIKEKNATKKINPLPKSTVWKVLFLVLLAFNLAVVLFVGVRATSFRDEAILSRTQATSKNQSVATVTSTTQELNQLIATYINANQSKNSDLTYKFYISQEQAVLNMTYKVLGTKIPIYIYFEPLALSDGSISLNVTSISAGTLGLPTKEILQLLKSYNLPTFVEIKSSSSQLVIHLDQIKVAGGFYLKSNQIDLTAGKFSFDLMKKN
;
A
#
# COMPACT_ATOMS: atom_id res chain seq x y z
N MET A 1 -23.75 -80.15 -21.99
CA MET A 1 -23.71 -79.10 -23.03
C MET A 1 -22.29 -78.60 -23.05
N ASP A 2 -21.42 -79.38 -23.70
CA ASP A 2 -20.92 -79.14 -25.06
C ASP A 2 -19.83 -78.04 -25.03
N ASN A 3 -18.55 -78.44 -25.12
CA ASN A 3 -17.77 -78.64 -26.35
C ASN A 3 -17.13 -77.30 -26.80
N GLN A 4 -15.86 -77.14 -27.17
CA GLN A 4 -14.73 -77.99 -27.60
C GLN A 4 -13.45 -77.15 -27.42
N GLU A 5 -12.34 -77.71 -26.90
CA GLU A 5 -11.21 -78.25 -27.69
C GLU A 5 -10.36 -77.10 -28.30
N LYS A 6 -9.03 -76.97 -28.14
CA LYS A 6 -7.95 -77.95 -28.34
C LYS A 6 -6.60 -77.34 -27.90
N ILE A 7 -5.78 -78.18 -27.23
CA ILE A 7 -4.36 -78.52 -27.58
C ILE A 7 -3.30 -77.41 -27.39
N SER A 8 -2.07 -77.61 -26.90
CA SER A 8 -1.25 -78.80 -26.60
C SER A 8 -0.18 -78.46 -25.55
N ARG A 9 -0.02 -79.39 -24.61
CA ARG A 9 1.21 -80.10 -24.19
C ARG A 9 2.49 -79.35 -23.71
N LYS A 10 2.88 -79.87 -22.53
CA LYS A 10 4.21 -80.30 -22.04
C LYS A 10 5.14 -79.19 -21.53
N ASN A 11 5.33 -79.07 -20.22
CA ASN A 11 6.06 -79.93 -19.27
C ASN A 11 7.59 -79.72 -19.27
N LYS A 12 8.02 -79.21 -18.11
CA LYS A 12 9.10 -79.69 -17.24
C LYS A 12 10.54 -79.21 -17.51
N THR A 13 11.07 -78.59 -16.44
CA THR A 13 12.43 -78.66 -15.87
C THR A 13 13.61 -78.05 -16.61
N SER A 14 14.07 -76.93 -16.04
CA SER A 14 15.40 -76.72 -15.44
C SER A 14 16.60 -77.31 -16.20
N SER A 15 17.39 -76.43 -16.79
CA SER A 15 18.84 -76.56 -16.93
C SER A 15 19.40 -75.17 -17.26
N ALA A 16 20.19 -74.59 -16.36
CA ALA A 16 20.96 -73.38 -16.66
C ALA A 16 22.04 -73.71 -17.71
N PRO A 17 22.22 -72.89 -18.76
CA PRO A 17 23.45 -72.90 -19.53
C PRO A 17 24.37 -71.77 -19.07
N ASN A 18 25.58 -72.19 -18.76
CA ASN A 18 26.81 -71.44 -18.68
C ASN A 18 27.01 -70.59 -19.95
N ILE A 19 27.11 -69.26 -19.82
CA ILE A 19 27.64 -68.40 -20.89
C ILE A 19 28.85 -67.66 -20.35
N LYS A 20 30.00 -68.07 -20.88
CA LYS A 20 31.30 -67.42 -20.79
C LYS A 20 31.22 -65.96 -21.24
N GLU A 21 31.61 -65.07 -20.33
CA GLU A 21 32.51 -63.93 -20.51
C GLU A 21 32.76 -63.43 -21.95
N LYS A 22 32.34 -62.18 -22.23
CA LYS A 22 33.07 -61.23 -23.10
C LYS A 22 32.85 -59.79 -22.61
N ASN A 23 33.56 -59.41 -21.54
CA ASN A 23 33.83 -58.00 -21.28
C ASN A 23 34.81 -57.51 -22.35
N ALA A 24 34.30 -56.99 -23.46
CA ALA A 24 35.10 -56.25 -24.43
C ALA A 24 35.49 -54.91 -23.79
N THR A 25 36.59 -54.91 -23.02
CA THR A 25 37.35 -53.70 -22.76
C THR A 25 37.83 -53.18 -24.11
N LYS A 26 37.14 -52.16 -24.62
CA LYS A 26 37.54 -51.45 -25.83
C LYS A 26 38.90 -50.81 -25.55
N LYS A 27 39.98 -51.49 -25.91
CA LYS A 27 41.34 -50.92 -25.89
C LYS A 27 41.31 -49.67 -26.75
N ILE A 28 41.44 -48.52 -26.09
CA ILE A 28 41.65 -47.24 -26.76
C ILE A 28 43.08 -47.32 -27.28
N ASN A 29 43.23 -47.54 -28.59
CA ASN A 29 44.55 -47.52 -29.22
C ASN A 29 45.17 -46.13 -28.94
N PRO A 30 46.41 -46.05 -28.42
CA PRO A 30 47.06 -44.75 -28.27
C PRO A 30 47.21 -44.13 -29.66
N LEU A 31 46.73 -42.89 -29.80
CA LEU A 31 46.85 -42.17 -31.07
C LEU A 31 48.34 -42.10 -31.46
N PRO A 32 48.67 -42.26 -32.76
CA PRO A 32 50.05 -42.16 -33.21
C PRO A 32 50.65 -40.82 -32.79
N LYS A 33 51.90 -40.82 -32.25
CA LYS A 33 52.56 -39.66 -31.61
C LYS A 33 52.46 -38.34 -32.40
N SER A 34 52.39 -38.39 -33.73
CA SER A 34 52.26 -37.22 -34.62
C SER A 34 50.87 -36.58 -34.67
N THR A 35 49.84 -37.30 -34.23
CA THR A 35 48.43 -36.86 -34.24
C THR A 35 47.98 -36.42 -32.84
N VAL A 36 48.66 -36.89 -31.78
CA VAL A 36 48.36 -36.53 -30.39
C VAL A 36 48.41 -35.03 -30.17
N TRP A 37 49.44 -34.33 -30.66
CA TRP A 37 49.56 -32.88 -30.49
C TRP A 37 48.46 -32.11 -31.24
N LYS A 38 48.09 -32.57 -32.43
CA LYS A 38 46.99 -31.98 -33.22
C LYS A 38 45.63 -32.16 -32.52
N VAL A 39 45.41 -33.33 -31.92
CA VAL A 39 44.18 -33.61 -31.15
C VAL A 39 44.16 -32.85 -29.83
N LEU A 40 45.30 -32.73 -29.13
CA LEU A 40 45.41 -31.95 -27.90
C LEU A 40 45.15 -30.47 -28.16
N PHE A 41 45.65 -29.94 -29.28
CA PHE A 41 45.35 -28.58 -29.73
C PHE A 41 43.86 -28.40 -30.06
N LEU A 42 43.25 -29.36 -30.77
CA LEU A 42 41.83 -29.30 -31.12
C LEU A 42 40.92 -29.34 -29.89
N VAL A 43 41.23 -30.18 -28.90
CA VAL A 43 40.49 -30.28 -27.64
C VAL A 43 40.63 -28.99 -26.83
N LEU A 44 41.84 -28.42 -26.75
CA LEU A 44 42.08 -27.17 -26.05
C LEU A 44 41.33 -26.00 -26.71
N LEU A 45 41.28 -25.97 -28.04
CA LEU A 45 40.53 -24.97 -28.80
C LEU A 45 39.02 -25.09 -28.53
N ALA A 46 38.47 -26.31 -28.57
CA ALA A 46 37.05 -26.55 -28.29
C ALA A 46 36.68 -26.16 -26.85
N PHE A 47 37.56 -26.43 -25.88
CA PHE A 47 37.34 -26.05 -24.48
C PHE A 47 37.31 -24.53 -24.30
N ASN A 48 38.24 -23.79 -24.90
CA ASN A 48 38.24 -22.33 -24.85
C ASN A 48 36.96 -21.76 -25.49
N LEU A 49 36.54 -22.31 -26.62
CA LEU A 49 35.30 -21.89 -27.29
C LEU A 49 34.05 -22.14 -26.43
N ALA A 50 33.98 -23.30 -25.76
CA ALA A 50 32.89 -23.65 -24.86
C ALA A 50 32.83 -22.70 -23.64
N VAL A 51 33.97 -22.33 -23.07
CA VAL A 51 34.05 -21.38 -21.95
C VAL A 51 33.57 -19.99 -22.41
N VAL A 52 34.04 -19.50 -23.55
CA VAL A 52 33.63 -18.20 -24.09
C VAL A 52 32.12 -18.17 -24.40
N LEU A 53 31.59 -19.23 -25.01
CA LEU A 53 30.14 -19.36 -25.28
C LEU A 53 29.33 -19.42 -23.99
N PHE A 54 29.75 -20.20 -23.00
CA PHE A 54 29.06 -20.33 -21.72
C PHE A 54 29.00 -18.98 -20.99
N VAL A 55 30.12 -18.25 -20.93
CA VAL A 55 30.17 -16.92 -20.33
C VAL A 55 29.36 -15.92 -21.16
N GLY A 56 29.47 -15.95 -22.49
CA GLY A 56 28.72 -15.07 -23.38
C GLY A 56 27.22 -15.22 -23.23
N VAL A 57 26.71 -16.46 -23.22
CA VAL A 57 25.29 -16.75 -23.01
C VAL A 57 24.85 -16.30 -21.61
N ARG A 58 25.66 -16.54 -20.57
CA ARG A 58 25.30 -16.16 -19.20
C ARG A 58 25.38 -14.65 -18.94
N ALA A 59 26.28 -13.95 -19.61
CA ALA A 59 26.43 -12.50 -19.50
C ALA A 59 25.38 -11.72 -20.31
N THR A 60 24.89 -12.29 -21.43
CA THR A 60 23.83 -11.70 -22.26
C THR A 60 22.43 -12.17 -21.88
N SER A 61 22.31 -13.12 -20.95
CA SER A 61 21.03 -13.49 -20.36
C SER A 61 20.52 -12.32 -19.50
N PHE A 62 19.61 -11.52 -20.06
CA PHE A 62 18.90 -10.48 -19.33
C PHE A 62 18.20 -11.09 -18.11
N ARG A 63 18.65 -10.73 -16.90
CA ARG A 63 17.90 -11.02 -15.68
C ARG A 63 16.79 -9.98 -15.57
N ASP A 64 15.58 -10.47 -15.34
CA ASP A 64 14.46 -9.71 -14.77
C ASP A 64 13.78 -8.65 -15.65
N GLU A 65 13.81 -8.78 -16.98
CA GLU A 65 12.93 -7.99 -17.87
C GLU A 65 11.43 -8.16 -17.51
N ALA A 66 11.05 -9.35 -17.01
CA ALA A 66 9.67 -9.62 -16.57
C ALA A 66 9.29 -8.91 -15.26
N ILE A 67 10.25 -8.54 -14.41
CA ILE A 67 10.01 -7.77 -13.18
C ILE A 67 10.00 -6.27 -13.51
N LEU A 68 10.89 -5.81 -14.40
CA LEU A 68 10.97 -4.42 -14.86
C LEU A 68 9.78 -4.02 -15.75
N SER A 69 9.25 -4.97 -16.55
CA SER A 69 8.07 -4.76 -17.40
C SER A 69 6.74 -4.88 -16.65
N ARG A 70 6.76 -5.24 -15.36
CA ARG A 70 5.57 -5.25 -14.49
C ARG A 70 5.25 -3.85 -13.97
N THR A 71 5.29 -2.86 -14.85
CA THR A 71 4.51 -1.63 -14.63
C THR A 71 3.13 -1.93 -15.19
N GLN A 72 2.39 -2.87 -14.58
CA GLN A 72 0.97 -2.97 -14.89
C GLN A 72 0.37 -1.61 -14.57
N ALA A 73 -0.27 -0.99 -15.55
CA ALA A 73 -1.03 0.23 -15.37
C ALA A 73 -2.03 -0.02 -14.25
N THR A 74 -1.65 0.36 -13.04
CA THR A 74 -2.48 0.22 -11.86
C THR A 74 -3.68 1.10 -12.09
N SER A 75 -4.85 0.48 -11.96
CA SER A 75 -6.17 1.10 -12.10
C SER A 75 -6.19 2.50 -11.48
N LYS A 76 -6.81 3.46 -12.17
CA LYS A 76 -7.08 4.82 -11.64
C LYS A 76 -7.58 4.71 -10.19
N ASN A 77 -6.91 5.40 -9.26
CA ASN A 77 -7.20 5.42 -7.81
C ASN A 77 -6.87 4.13 -7.04
N GLN A 78 -5.63 3.62 -7.09
CA GLN A 78 -5.17 2.65 -6.09
C GLN A 78 -4.66 3.35 -4.83
N SER A 79 -5.10 2.85 -3.66
CA SER A 79 -4.48 3.15 -2.38
C SER A 79 -3.06 2.59 -2.37
N VAL A 80 -2.10 3.43 -2.06
CA VAL A 80 -0.68 3.08 -2.00
C VAL A 80 -0.28 2.67 -0.58
N ALA A 81 -0.98 3.20 0.41
CA ALA A 81 -0.83 2.83 1.82
C ALA A 81 -2.10 3.18 2.59
N THR A 82 -2.36 2.44 3.66
CA THR A 82 -3.39 2.77 4.64
C THR A 82 -2.69 3.14 5.94
N VAL A 83 -3.04 4.30 6.50
CA VAL A 83 -2.54 4.79 7.78
C VAL A 83 -3.66 4.70 8.80
N THR A 84 -3.40 4.03 9.92
CA THR A 84 -4.32 3.96 11.05
C THR A 84 -3.80 4.81 12.20
N SER A 85 -4.71 5.41 12.97
CA SER A 85 -4.36 6.24 14.12
C SER A 85 -5.35 6.05 15.26
N THR A 86 -4.87 6.29 16.47
CA THR A 86 -5.69 6.35 17.69
C THR A 86 -6.21 7.77 17.95
N THR A 87 -7.22 7.92 18.82
CA THR A 87 -7.71 9.25 19.23
C THR A 87 -6.60 10.15 19.79
N GLN A 88 -5.68 9.58 20.58
CA GLN A 88 -4.59 10.36 21.20
C GLN A 88 -3.59 10.87 20.15
N GLU A 89 -3.14 10.00 19.25
CA GLU A 89 -2.20 10.34 18.19
C GLU A 89 -2.81 11.36 17.22
N LEU A 90 -4.07 11.16 16.82
CA LEU A 90 -4.78 12.07 15.93
C LEU A 90 -4.97 13.44 16.58
N ASN A 91 -5.34 13.50 17.87
CA ASN A 91 -5.42 14.75 18.62
C ASN A 91 -4.07 15.47 18.70
N GLN A 92 -2.98 14.72 18.90
CA GLN A 92 -1.63 15.31 18.92
C GLN A 92 -1.23 15.87 17.55
N LEU A 93 -1.56 15.15 16.46
CA LEU A 93 -1.34 15.62 15.10
C LEU A 93 -2.11 16.91 14.82
N ILE A 94 -3.40 16.94 15.18
CA ILE A 94 -4.26 18.12 14.99
C ILE A 94 -3.75 19.30 15.83
N ALA A 95 -3.41 19.08 17.10
CA ALA A 95 -2.88 20.12 17.97
C ALA A 95 -1.57 20.70 17.41
N THR A 96 -0.66 19.84 16.92
CA THR A 96 0.58 20.28 16.28
C THR A 96 0.30 21.13 15.05
N TYR A 97 -0.61 20.70 14.18
CA TYR A 97 -0.98 21.47 12.98
C TYR A 97 -1.56 22.84 13.34
N ILE A 98 -2.53 22.89 14.27
CA ILE A 98 -3.16 24.15 14.69
C ILE A 98 -2.15 25.09 15.32
N ASN A 99 -1.32 24.60 16.24
CA ASN A 99 -0.32 25.42 16.92
C ASN A 99 0.74 25.98 15.96
N ALA A 100 1.07 25.25 14.89
CA ALA A 100 2.02 25.70 13.87
C ALA A 100 1.42 26.75 12.92
N ASN A 101 0.10 26.74 12.68
CA ASN A 101 -0.56 27.60 11.70
C ASN A 101 -1.34 28.77 12.33
N GLN A 102 -1.53 28.78 13.64
CA GLN A 102 -2.23 29.87 14.32
C GLN A 102 -1.32 31.09 14.51
N SER A 103 -1.84 32.27 14.16
CA SER A 103 -1.10 33.52 14.32
C SER A 103 -1.00 33.93 15.78
N LYS A 104 0.22 34.11 16.28
CA LYS A 104 0.49 34.59 17.65
C LYS A 104 -0.07 35.98 17.96
N ASN A 105 -0.39 36.77 16.92
CA ASN A 105 -0.89 38.15 17.04
C ASN A 105 -2.39 38.28 16.70
N SER A 106 -3.12 37.16 16.59
CA SER A 106 -4.56 37.20 16.29
C SER A 106 -5.39 37.20 17.57
N ASP A 107 -6.51 37.95 17.57
CA ASP A 107 -7.51 37.94 18.66
C ASP A 107 -8.32 36.62 18.74
N LEU A 108 -7.94 35.62 17.94
CA LEU A 108 -8.61 34.32 17.84
C LEU A 108 -7.62 33.19 18.15
N THR A 109 -7.77 32.61 19.35
CA THR A 109 -7.11 31.35 19.72
C THR A 109 -8.14 30.24 19.69
N TYR A 110 -7.81 29.12 19.03
CA TYR A 110 -8.67 27.94 18.96
C TYR A 110 -7.89 26.65 19.20
N LYS A 111 -8.60 25.63 19.68
CA LYS A 111 -8.14 24.26 19.92
C LYS A 111 -9.21 23.31 19.40
N PHE A 112 -8.79 22.26 18.70
CA PHE A 112 -9.67 21.20 18.26
C PHE A 112 -9.20 19.87 18.84
N TYR A 113 -10.12 19.06 19.33
CA TYR A 113 -9.83 17.73 19.83
C TYR A 113 -11.03 16.80 19.67
N ILE A 114 -10.74 15.52 19.60
CA ILE A 114 -11.71 14.44 19.43
C ILE A 114 -11.82 13.70 20.76
N SER A 115 -13.05 13.48 21.22
CA SER A 115 -13.38 12.66 22.39
C SER A 115 -14.02 11.34 21.94
N GLN A 116 -14.40 10.48 22.89
CA GLN A 116 -15.03 9.19 22.58
C GLN A 116 -16.44 9.33 21.99
N GLU A 117 -17.09 10.48 22.23
CA GLU A 117 -18.48 10.72 21.82
C GLU A 117 -18.59 11.73 20.68
N GLN A 118 -17.71 12.73 20.67
CA GLN A 118 -17.81 13.87 19.74
C GLN A 118 -16.48 14.59 19.55
N ALA A 119 -16.37 15.37 18.48
CA ALA A 119 -15.28 16.31 18.30
C ALA A 119 -15.67 17.69 18.84
N VAL A 120 -14.70 18.44 19.36
CA VAL A 120 -14.91 19.73 20.03
C VAL A 120 -13.93 20.75 19.50
N LEU A 121 -14.44 21.89 19.04
CA LEU A 121 -13.67 23.10 18.81
C LEU A 121 -13.91 24.06 19.97
N ASN A 122 -12.85 24.38 20.70
CA ASN A 122 -12.85 25.42 21.71
C ASN A 122 -12.12 26.63 21.14
N MET A 123 -12.81 27.76 21.02
CA MET A 123 -12.23 29.02 20.58
C MET A 123 -12.48 30.12 21.60
N THR A 124 -11.53 31.04 21.74
CA THR A 124 -11.70 32.24 22.56
C THR A 124 -11.83 33.44 21.63
N TYR A 125 -12.91 34.20 21.78
CA TYR A 125 -13.16 35.41 21.01
C TYR A 125 -13.30 36.62 21.92
N LYS A 126 -12.71 37.75 21.50
CA LYS A 126 -12.73 39.00 22.27
C LYS A 126 -13.89 39.88 21.81
N VAL A 127 -14.88 40.08 22.68
CA VAL A 127 -16.04 40.95 22.43
C VAL A 127 -16.09 42.00 23.53
N LEU A 128 -16.13 43.28 23.14
CA LEU A 128 -16.19 44.42 24.08
C LEU A 128 -15.08 44.41 25.15
N GLY A 129 -13.89 43.94 24.80
CA GLY A 129 -12.75 43.85 25.74
C GLY A 129 -12.69 42.56 26.57
N THR A 130 -13.77 41.77 26.61
CA THR A 130 -13.86 40.52 27.37
C THR A 130 -13.60 39.32 26.48
N LYS A 131 -12.82 38.35 26.99
CA LYS A 131 -12.56 37.07 26.32
C LYS A 131 -13.66 36.08 26.67
N ILE A 132 -14.41 35.65 25.67
CA ILE A 132 -15.52 34.69 25.83
C ILE A 132 -15.09 33.34 25.25
N PRO A 133 -15.14 32.25 26.03
CA PRO A 133 -14.92 30.91 25.50
C PRO A 133 -16.17 30.44 24.74
N ILE A 134 -15.95 29.95 23.52
CA ILE A 134 -16.97 29.40 22.64
C ILE A 134 -16.62 27.94 22.39
N TYR A 135 -17.61 27.07 22.53
CA TYR A 135 -17.52 25.63 22.28
C TYR A 135 -18.42 25.27 21.12
N ILE A 136 -17.88 24.54 20.16
CA ILE A 136 -18.63 23.94 19.06
C ILE A 136 -18.42 22.44 19.13
N TYR A 137 -19.53 21.71 19.16
CA TYR A 137 -19.56 20.27 19.23
C TYR A 137 -19.93 19.70 17.86
N PHE A 138 -19.20 18.67 17.44
CA PHE A 138 -19.35 18.06 16.13
C PHE A 138 -19.49 16.56 16.22
N GLU A 139 -20.31 16.03 15.33
CA GLU A 139 -20.36 14.62 14.99
C GLU A 139 -19.61 14.40 13.66
N PRO A 140 -18.43 13.75 13.68
CA PRO A 140 -17.64 13.49 12.49
C PRO A 140 -18.17 12.28 11.72
N LEU A 141 -18.22 12.40 10.40
CA LEU A 141 -18.65 11.36 9.48
C LEU A 141 -17.73 11.31 8.25
N ALA A 142 -17.30 10.10 7.87
CA ALA A 142 -16.58 9.89 6.62
C ALA A 142 -17.56 9.94 5.43
N LEU A 143 -17.25 10.77 4.44
CA LEU A 143 -18.04 10.91 3.22
C LEU A 143 -17.55 9.95 2.13
N SER A 144 -18.43 9.63 1.16
CA SER A 144 -18.13 8.70 0.08
C SER A 144 -16.98 9.14 -0.84
N ASP A 145 -16.72 10.44 -0.92
CA ASP A 145 -15.61 11.03 -1.68
C ASP A 145 -14.27 10.94 -0.93
N GLY A 146 -14.27 10.49 0.33
CA GLY A 146 -13.10 10.45 1.20
C GLY A 146 -12.93 11.71 2.06
N SER A 147 -13.76 12.73 1.90
CA SER A 147 -13.78 13.91 2.76
C SER A 147 -14.38 13.58 4.13
N ILE A 148 -14.20 14.47 5.11
CA ILE A 148 -14.81 14.32 6.44
C ILE A 148 -15.86 15.41 6.61
N SER A 149 -17.10 15.02 6.89
CA SER A 149 -18.12 15.95 7.37
C SER A 149 -18.05 16.06 8.89
N LEU A 150 -18.14 17.28 9.39
CA LEU A 150 -18.29 17.61 10.81
C LEU A 150 -19.66 18.27 10.97
N ASN A 151 -20.66 17.49 11.36
CA ASN A 151 -22.02 17.98 11.59
C ASN A 151 -22.06 18.69 12.94
N VAL A 152 -22.51 19.94 12.98
CA VAL A 152 -22.59 20.70 14.22
C VAL A 152 -23.78 20.25 15.04
N THR A 153 -23.53 19.71 16.22
CA THR A 153 -24.58 19.28 17.15
C THR A 153 -25.04 20.44 18.03
N SER A 154 -24.11 21.24 18.55
CA SER A 154 -24.42 22.42 19.36
C SER A 154 -23.29 23.44 19.37
N ILE A 155 -23.64 24.69 19.68
CA ILE A 155 -22.71 25.80 19.88
C ILE A 155 -23.07 26.51 21.18
N SER A 156 -22.08 26.79 22.01
CA SER A 156 -22.28 27.55 23.25
C SER A 156 -21.18 28.57 23.50
N ALA A 157 -21.56 29.66 24.16
CA ALA A 157 -20.65 30.58 24.82
C ALA A 157 -20.88 30.48 26.33
N GLY A 158 -20.04 29.73 27.03
CA GLY A 158 -20.32 29.33 28.42
C GLY A 158 -21.61 28.50 28.51
N THR A 159 -22.60 29.00 29.25
CA THR A 159 -23.92 28.35 29.40
C THR A 159 -24.96 28.82 28.38
N LEU A 160 -24.64 29.82 27.55
CA LEU A 160 -25.55 30.36 26.56
C LEU A 160 -25.44 29.56 25.26
N GLY A 161 -26.54 28.92 24.85
CA GLY A 161 -26.65 28.31 23.53
C GLY A 161 -26.69 29.39 22.43
N LEU A 162 -25.92 29.20 21.36
CA LEU A 162 -25.87 30.13 20.23
C LEU A 162 -26.52 29.50 19.00
N PRO A 163 -27.16 30.32 18.15
CA PRO A 163 -27.81 29.80 16.96
C PRO A 163 -26.77 29.40 15.91
N THR A 164 -26.84 28.15 15.45
CA THR A 164 -25.76 27.50 14.69
C THR A 164 -25.44 28.21 13.37
N LYS A 165 -26.46 28.66 12.65
CA LYS A 165 -26.32 29.19 11.29
C LYS A 165 -25.53 30.50 11.27
N GLU A 166 -25.82 31.38 12.21
CA GLU A 166 -25.23 32.71 12.38
C GLU A 166 -23.76 32.58 12.77
N ILE A 167 -23.44 31.67 13.70
CA ILE A 167 -22.05 31.43 14.12
C ILE A 167 -21.25 30.82 12.97
N LEU A 168 -21.79 29.83 12.25
CA LEU A 168 -21.12 29.28 11.08
C LEU A 168 -20.94 30.32 9.97
N GLN A 169 -21.90 31.24 9.79
CA GLN A 169 -21.78 32.32 8.82
C GLN A 169 -20.69 33.33 9.22
N LEU A 170 -20.53 33.61 10.52
CA LEU A 170 -19.43 34.41 11.03
C LEU A 170 -18.08 33.72 10.79
N LEU A 171 -17.99 32.41 11.04
CA LEU A 171 -16.76 31.63 10.83
C LEU A 171 -16.31 31.59 9.37
N LYS A 172 -17.22 31.72 8.40
CA LYS A 172 -16.88 31.83 6.97
C LYS A 172 -16.02 33.04 6.63
N SER A 173 -16.14 34.11 7.39
CA SER A 173 -15.39 35.35 7.16
C SER A 173 -13.95 35.26 7.66
N TYR A 174 -13.58 34.20 8.36
CA TYR A 174 -12.22 33.97 8.82
C TYR A 174 -11.37 33.29 7.75
N ASN A 175 -10.06 33.53 7.81
CA ASN A 175 -9.08 32.86 6.96
C ASN A 175 -8.92 31.40 7.38
N LEU A 176 -9.77 30.53 6.85
CA LEU A 176 -9.68 29.09 7.01
C LEU A 176 -8.75 28.50 5.93
N PRO A 177 -8.08 27.38 6.22
CA PRO A 177 -7.34 26.65 5.20
C PRO A 177 -8.25 26.26 4.03
N THR A 178 -7.69 26.20 2.82
CA THR A 178 -8.46 25.91 1.60
C THR A 178 -9.20 24.58 1.63
N PHE A 179 -8.68 23.60 2.38
CA PHE A 179 -9.28 22.28 2.57
C PHE A 179 -10.46 22.26 3.54
N VAL A 180 -10.83 23.39 4.16
CA VAL A 180 -11.98 23.49 5.07
C VAL A 180 -13.07 24.33 4.43
N GLU A 181 -14.23 23.69 4.20
CA GLU A 181 -15.42 24.34 3.69
C GLU A 181 -16.49 24.42 4.78
N ILE A 182 -17.12 25.59 4.93
CA ILE A 182 -18.26 25.74 5.85
C ILE A 182 -19.57 25.74 5.04
N LYS A 183 -20.50 24.86 5.41
CA LYS A 183 -21.85 24.80 4.83
C LYS A 183 -22.89 25.18 5.90
N SER A 184 -23.01 26.50 6.15
CA SER A 184 -23.90 27.07 7.18
C SER A 184 -25.38 26.72 7.00
N SER A 185 -25.86 26.48 5.78
CA SER A 185 -27.25 26.09 5.50
C SER A 185 -27.61 24.70 6.03
N SER A 186 -26.63 23.80 6.05
CA SER A 186 -26.74 22.41 6.49
C SER A 186 -26.03 22.16 7.83
N SER A 187 -25.62 23.22 8.53
CA SER A 187 -24.93 23.14 9.82
C SER A 187 -23.73 22.18 9.84
N GLN A 188 -22.94 22.13 8.77
CA GLN A 188 -21.81 21.20 8.65
C GLN A 188 -20.53 21.92 8.19
N LEU A 189 -19.39 21.43 8.67
CA LEU A 189 -18.07 21.71 8.11
C LEU A 189 -17.63 20.51 7.27
N VAL A 190 -17.01 20.74 6.11
CA VAL A 190 -16.42 19.67 5.30
C VAL A 190 -14.92 19.87 5.23
N ILE A 191 -14.17 18.84 5.58
CA ILE A 191 -12.72 18.77 5.45
C ILE A 191 -12.40 17.94 4.22
N HIS A 192 -11.95 18.62 3.17
CA HIS A 192 -11.53 18.04 1.89
C HIS A 192 -10.11 17.49 2.01
N LEU A 193 -9.99 16.22 2.39
CA LEU A 193 -8.69 15.57 2.64
C LEU A 193 -7.80 15.50 1.40
N ASP A 194 -8.40 15.53 0.21
CA ASP A 194 -7.70 15.52 -1.08
C ASP A 194 -6.98 16.85 -1.38
N GLN A 195 -7.40 17.94 -0.72
CA GLN A 195 -6.82 19.27 -0.86
C GLN A 195 -5.68 19.54 0.14
N ILE A 196 -5.46 18.63 1.09
CA ILE A 196 -4.31 18.70 2.00
C ILE A 196 -3.05 18.43 1.18
N LYS A 197 -2.09 19.35 1.23
CA LYS A 197 -0.83 19.24 0.49
C LYS A 197 0.02 18.10 1.04
N VAL A 198 0.08 17.00 0.30
CA VAL A 198 1.01 15.89 0.53
C VAL A 198 2.08 15.90 -0.57
N ALA A 199 3.32 15.58 -0.20
CA ALA A 199 4.43 15.51 -1.16
C ALA A 199 4.18 14.42 -2.23
N GLY A 200 4.88 14.50 -3.37
CA GLY A 200 4.92 13.40 -4.34
C GLY A 200 3.63 13.15 -5.14
N GLY A 201 2.72 14.13 -5.19
CA GLY A 201 1.46 13.97 -5.91
C GLY A 201 0.51 12.97 -5.26
N PHE A 202 0.60 12.77 -3.94
CA PHE A 202 -0.37 11.98 -3.20
C PHE A 202 -1.49 12.86 -2.63
N TYR A 203 -2.60 12.24 -2.28
CA TYR A 203 -3.72 12.86 -1.59
C TYR A 203 -4.31 11.87 -0.58
N LEU A 204 -5.02 12.37 0.43
CA LEU A 204 -5.61 11.54 1.48
C LEU A 204 -7.11 11.33 1.25
N LYS A 205 -7.60 10.16 1.66
CA LYS A 205 -9.03 9.87 1.78
C LYS A 205 -9.31 9.26 3.15
N SER A 206 -10.41 9.64 3.78
CA SER A 206 -10.89 8.97 4.97
C SER A 206 -11.49 7.62 4.56
N ASN A 207 -11.26 6.61 5.39
CA ASN A 207 -11.80 5.27 5.20
C ASN A 207 -12.73 4.94 6.37
N GLN A 208 -12.19 4.88 7.59
CA GLN A 208 -12.96 4.58 8.80
C GLN A 208 -12.78 5.69 9.84
N ILE A 209 -13.88 6.12 10.44
CA ILE A 209 -13.92 7.01 11.60
C ILE A 209 -14.79 6.32 12.65
N ASP A 210 -14.16 5.79 13.70
CA ASP A 210 -14.84 5.18 14.83
C ASP A 210 -14.41 5.91 16.11
N LEU A 211 -15.27 6.83 16.56
CA LEU A 211 -15.03 7.63 17.76
C LEU A 211 -15.01 6.78 19.04
N THR A 212 -15.95 5.84 19.14
CA THR A 212 -16.14 5.02 20.34
C THR A 212 -14.98 4.04 20.52
N ALA A 213 -14.53 3.40 19.44
CA ALA A 213 -13.34 2.55 19.48
C ALA A 213 -12.03 3.35 19.43
N GLY A 214 -12.09 4.65 19.15
CA GLY A 214 -10.94 5.52 18.98
C GLY A 214 -10.03 5.12 17.84
N LYS A 215 -10.61 4.60 16.74
CA LYS A 215 -9.89 4.09 15.57
C LYS A 215 -10.20 4.92 14.35
N PHE A 216 -9.15 5.43 13.72
CA PHE A 216 -9.24 6.23 12.51
C PHE A 216 -8.36 5.60 11.44
N SER A 217 -8.86 5.54 10.21
CA SER A 217 -8.12 5.00 9.06
C SER A 217 -8.23 5.94 7.86
N PHE A 218 -7.08 6.18 7.24
CA PHE A 218 -6.92 7.06 6.09
C PHE A 218 -6.10 6.36 5.01
N ASP A 219 -6.55 6.48 3.77
CA ASP A 219 -5.86 5.94 2.60
C ASP A 219 -5.04 7.03 1.92
N LEU A 220 -3.78 6.71 1.63
CA LEU A 220 -2.88 7.52 0.83
C LEU A 220 -3.03 7.11 -0.64
N MET A 221 -3.58 8.02 -1.43
CA MET A 221 -3.91 7.79 -2.83
C MET A 221 -2.92 8.52 -3.73
N LYS A 222 -2.57 7.92 -4.87
CA LYS A 222 -1.74 8.59 -5.88
C LYS A 222 -2.60 9.41 -6.84
N LYS A 223 -2.28 10.70 -6.99
CA LYS A 223 -2.87 11.57 -8.01
C LYS A 223 -2.31 11.16 -9.37
N ASN A 224 -3.21 10.94 -10.32
CA ASN A 224 -2.87 10.52 -11.68
C ASN A 224 -2.57 11.72 -12.58
#